data_AF-A0A0A0JTA9-F1
#
_entry.id   AF-A0A0A0JTA9-F1
#
_cell.length_a   1.000
_cell.length_b   1.000
_cell.length_c   1.000
_cell.angle_alpha   90.00
_cell.angle_beta   90.00
_cell.angle_gamma   90.00
#
_symmetry.space_group_name_H-M   'P 1'
#
loop_
_entity.id
_entity.type
_entity.pdbx_description
1 polymer ?
#
loop_
_entity_poly.entity_id
_entity_poly.type
_entity_poly.pdbx_seq_one_letter_code
_entity_poly.pdbx_strand_id
1 'polypeptide(L)'
;MSDRDLTAELRHRRQHRKTTTTILVVILMLFFAFWYAFSYYRASLEPEPPTGVEATCRPYDPKVPTPATTTVNVYNATSRNGLAARTASELRERGYTIGDVSNDPLDRVVAGPAEVRFGPAGASRAQLLIPLGGKGTTQLADKRKTAVVDLVVGAKFTTLAPTPKATGQPMCPSPSPSPSASASASASAG
;
A
#
# COMPACT_ATOMS: atom_id res chain seq x y z
N MET A 1 -34.80 -10.11 -74.00
CA MET A 1 -33.92 -10.28 -72.83
C MET A 1 -33.59 -11.76 -72.78
N SER A 2 -32.38 -12.12 -73.18
CA SER A 2 -32.09 -13.39 -73.85
C SER A 2 -31.55 -14.44 -72.87
N ASP A 3 -31.97 -15.70 -73.01
CA ASP A 3 -31.58 -16.86 -72.17
C ASP A 3 -30.06 -17.07 -72.00
N ARG A 4 -29.25 -16.45 -72.84
CA ARG A 4 -27.78 -16.51 -72.77
C ARG A 4 -27.22 -15.79 -71.54
N ASP A 5 -27.83 -14.69 -71.09
CA ASP A 5 -27.33 -13.92 -69.94
C ASP A 5 -27.56 -14.66 -68.61
N LEU A 6 -28.69 -15.37 -68.48
CA LEU A 6 -29.02 -16.14 -67.27
C LEU A 6 -28.03 -17.29 -67.01
N THR A 7 -27.50 -17.91 -68.08
CA THR A 7 -26.57 -19.05 -67.97
C THR A 7 -25.15 -18.64 -67.55
N ALA A 8 -24.74 -17.41 -67.88
CA ALA A 8 -23.46 -16.85 -67.43
C ALA A 8 -23.51 -16.51 -65.93
N GLU A 9 -24.63 -15.96 -65.46
CA GLU A 9 -24.84 -15.55 -64.06
C GLU A 9 -24.80 -16.74 -63.07
N LEU A 10 -25.36 -17.89 -63.45
CA LEU A 10 -25.40 -19.09 -62.61
C LEU A 10 -24.03 -19.76 -62.46
N ARG A 11 -23.20 -19.71 -63.50
CA ARG A 11 -21.86 -20.31 -63.50
C ARG A 11 -20.93 -19.55 -62.54
N HIS A 12 -21.06 -18.23 -62.51
CA HIS A 12 -20.35 -17.35 -61.59
C HIS A 12 -20.69 -17.65 -60.12
N ARG A 13 -21.98 -17.81 -59.77
CA ARG A 13 -22.42 -18.09 -58.39
C ARG A 13 -21.92 -19.43 -57.83
N ARG A 14 -21.72 -20.45 -58.66
CA ARG A 14 -21.18 -21.76 -58.23
C ARG A 14 -19.67 -21.73 -58.00
N GLN A 15 -18.93 -20.94 -58.78
CA GLN A 15 -17.49 -20.78 -58.60
C GLN A 15 -17.17 -19.95 -57.35
N HIS A 16 -17.89 -18.85 -57.12
CA HIS A 16 -17.73 -18.04 -55.91
C HIS A 16 -17.87 -18.85 -54.62
N ARG A 17 -18.83 -19.78 -54.54
CA ARG A 17 -18.99 -20.65 -53.37
C ARG A 17 -17.75 -21.49 -53.08
N LYS A 18 -17.06 -22.00 -54.12
CA LYS A 18 -15.85 -22.80 -53.94
C LYS A 18 -14.64 -21.92 -53.59
N THR A 19 -14.51 -20.77 -54.24
CA THR A 19 -13.43 -19.82 -53.97
C THR A 19 -13.54 -19.20 -52.58
N THR A 20 -14.75 -18.90 -52.11
CA THR A 20 -15.00 -18.43 -50.74
C THR A 20 -14.63 -19.49 -49.71
N THR A 21 -14.96 -20.78 -49.94
CA THR A 21 -14.57 -21.85 -49.03
C THR A 21 -13.05 -22.02 -48.97
N THR A 22 -12.35 -22.00 -50.11
CA THR A 22 -10.88 -22.11 -50.11
C THR A 22 -10.22 -20.91 -49.42
N ILE A 23 -10.72 -19.69 -49.66
CA ILE A 23 -10.20 -18.49 -49.00
C ILE A 23 -10.44 -18.55 -47.49
N LEU A 24 -11.62 -19.01 -47.02
CA LEU A 24 -11.89 -19.17 -45.60
C LEU A 24 -10.97 -20.20 -44.93
N VAL A 25 -10.71 -21.33 -45.59
CA VAL A 25 -9.77 -22.34 -45.06
C VAL A 25 -8.36 -21.78 -44.96
N VAL A 26 -7.90 -21.03 -45.98
CA VAL A 26 -6.58 -20.38 -45.94
C VAL A 26 -6.50 -19.33 -44.84
N ILE A 27 -7.52 -18.48 -44.68
CA ILE A 27 -7.57 -17.48 -43.60
C ILE A 27 -7.57 -18.16 -42.23
N LEU A 28 -8.32 -19.25 -42.05
CA LEU A 28 -8.37 -20.00 -40.80
C LEU A 28 -7.00 -20.63 -40.49
N MET A 29 -6.32 -21.20 -41.49
CA MET A 29 -4.95 -21.70 -41.33
C MET A 29 -3.97 -20.60 -40.93
N LEU A 30 -4.04 -19.43 -41.58
CA LEU A 30 -3.20 -18.27 -41.24
C LEU A 30 -3.49 -17.75 -39.83
N PHE A 31 -4.76 -17.75 -39.42
CA PHE A 31 -5.16 -17.36 -38.07
C PHE A 31 -4.59 -18.32 -37.01
N PHE A 32 -4.66 -19.64 -37.24
CA PHE A 32 -4.06 -20.63 -36.34
C PHE A 32 -2.54 -20.52 -36.28
N ALA A 33 -1.87 -20.32 -37.41
CA ALA A 33 -0.43 -20.12 -37.46
C ALA A 33 -0.01 -18.83 -36.72
N PHE A 34 -0.76 -17.74 -36.92
CA PHE A 34 -0.53 -16.48 -36.21
C PHE A 34 -0.78 -16.63 -34.71
N TRP A 35 -1.85 -17.31 -34.29
CA TRP A 35 -2.14 -17.57 -32.88
C TRP A 35 -1.00 -18.39 -32.25
N TYR A 36 -0.57 -19.46 -32.90
CA TYR A 36 0.53 -20.30 -32.42
C TYR A 36 1.86 -19.53 -32.30
N ALA A 37 2.18 -18.68 -33.28
CA ALA A 37 3.35 -17.81 -33.21
C ALA A 37 3.20 -16.80 -32.05
N PHE A 38 2.02 -16.18 -31.89
CA PHE A 38 1.76 -15.23 -30.82
C PHE A 38 1.84 -15.88 -29.43
N SER A 39 1.39 -17.13 -29.25
CA SER A 39 1.55 -17.84 -27.99
C SER A 39 3.01 -18.17 -27.70
N TYR A 40 3.79 -18.50 -28.73
CA TYR A 40 5.23 -18.71 -28.58
C TYR A 40 5.95 -17.42 -28.16
N TYR A 41 5.62 -16.27 -28.76
CA TYR A 41 6.20 -14.99 -28.36
C TYR A 41 5.82 -14.55 -26.94
N ARG A 42 4.62 -14.92 -26.44
CA ARG A 42 4.26 -14.66 -25.04
C ARG A 42 5.09 -15.46 -24.04
N ALA A 43 5.51 -16.68 -24.38
CA ALA A 43 6.38 -17.49 -23.52
C ALA A 43 7.84 -16.96 -23.48
N SER A 44 8.32 -16.36 -24.58
CA SER A 44 9.67 -15.77 -24.66
C SER A 44 9.79 -14.38 -24.01
N LEU A 45 8.68 -13.79 -23.59
CA LEU A 45 8.62 -12.53 -22.85
C LEU A 45 8.55 -12.74 -21.33
N GLU A 46 8.58 -14.00 -20.88
CA GLU A 46 8.72 -14.29 -19.46
C GLU A 46 10.08 -13.73 -19.01
N PRO A 47 10.11 -12.73 -18.12
CA PRO A 47 11.37 -12.18 -17.63
C PRO A 47 12.15 -13.30 -16.95
N GLU A 48 13.44 -13.45 -17.28
CA GLU A 48 14.32 -14.32 -16.51
C GLU A 48 14.15 -14.01 -15.01
N PRO A 49 14.05 -15.04 -14.14
CA PRO A 49 14.06 -14.80 -12.70
C PRO A 49 15.37 -14.08 -12.36
N PRO A 50 15.34 -12.95 -11.64
CA PRO A 50 16.54 -12.18 -11.38
C PRO A 50 17.55 -13.06 -10.63
N THR A 51 18.66 -13.39 -11.28
CA THR A 51 19.86 -13.93 -10.63
C THR A 51 20.51 -12.81 -9.84
N GLY A 52 20.00 -12.59 -8.64
CA GLY A 52 20.51 -11.65 -7.67
C GLY A 52 19.63 -11.74 -6.45
N VAL A 53 20.22 -12.00 -5.29
CA VAL A 53 19.56 -11.77 -4.00
C VAL A 53 19.31 -10.27 -3.87
N GLU A 54 18.25 -9.78 -4.52
CA GLU A 54 17.74 -8.44 -4.29
C GLU A 54 17.40 -8.36 -2.80
N ALA A 55 18.07 -7.44 -2.10
CA ALA A 55 17.89 -7.25 -0.68
C ALA A 55 16.39 -7.06 -0.39
N THR A 56 15.80 -7.94 0.40
CA THR A 56 14.36 -7.96 0.73
C THR A 56 13.94 -6.79 1.62
N CYS A 57 14.91 -6.07 2.18
CA CYS A 57 14.72 -4.93 3.06
C CYS A 57 15.75 -3.83 2.80
N ARG A 58 15.38 -2.58 3.11
CA ARG A 58 16.30 -1.44 3.09
C ARG A 58 17.05 -1.34 4.42
N PRO A 59 18.29 -0.81 4.44
CA PRO A 59 19.03 -0.60 5.68
C PRO A 59 18.20 0.14 6.74
N TYR A 60 18.35 -0.26 8.00
CA TYR A 60 17.71 0.42 9.13
C TYR A 60 18.21 1.87 9.22
N ASP A 61 17.29 2.83 9.27
CA ASP A 61 17.58 4.25 9.50
C ASP A 61 16.89 4.72 10.79
N PRO A 62 17.63 5.02 11.87
CA PRO A 62 17.05 5.47 13.13
C PRO A 62 16.40 6.86 13.03
N LYS A 63 16.67 7.62 11.98
CA LYS A 63 16.09 8.97 11.78
C LYS A 63 14.67 8.90 11.22
N VAL A 64 14.29 7.76 10.62
CA VAL A 64 12.95 7.60 10.07
C VAL A 64 11.99 7.22 11.20
N PRO A 65 10.92 8.02 11.41
CA PRO A 65 9.97 7.72 12.47
C PRO A 65 9.20 6.43 12.16
N THR A 66 9.04 5.63 13.19
CA THR A 66 8.23 4.41 13.19
C THR A 66 7.09 4.56 14.21
N PRO A 67 6.04 3.73 14.17
CA PRO A 67 5.02 3.72 15.21
C PRO A 67 5.64 3.57 16.61
N ALA A 68 6.58 2.63 16.77
CA ALA A 68 7.24 2.33 18.04
C ALA A 68 7.97 3.53 18.65
N THR A 69 8.60 4.36 17.81
CA THR A 69 9.32 5.55 18.29
C THR A 69 8.41 6.77 18.45
N THR A 70 7.15 6.69 18.03
CA THR A 70 6.22 7.83 17.97
C THR A 70 5.32 7.86 19.21
N THR A 71 5.53 8.87 20.05
CA THR A 71 4.68 9.16 21.20
C THR A 71 3.45 9.97 20.79
N VAL A 72 2.27 9.47 21.14
CA VAL A 72 0.98 10.05 20.78
C VAL A 72 0.14 10.32 22.03
N ASN A 73 -0.29 11.56 22.22
CA ASN A 73 -1.38 11.87 23.14
C ASN A 73 -2.72 11.73 22.40
N VAL A 74 -3.74 11.20 23.06
CA VAL A 74 -5.07 11.03 22.46
C VAL A 74 -6.08 11.85 23.25
N TYR A 75 -6.61 12.89 22.61
CA TYR A 75 -7.58 13.78 23.23
C TYR A 75 -8.97 13.60 22.63
N ASN A 76 -9.99 13.70 23.46
CA ASN A 76 -11.39 13.70 23.03
C ASN A 76 -11.94 15.12 22.95
N ALA A 77 -12.28 15.59 21.75
CA ALA A 77 -12.95 16.88 21.52
C ALA A 77 -14.48 16.70 21.33
N THR A 78 -15.06 15.64 21.88
CA THR A 78 -16.49 15.31 21.78
C THR A 78 -17.08 14.99 23.15
N SER A 79 -18.42 14.95 23.24
CA SER A 79 -19.15 14.50 24.43
C SER A 79 -19.23 12.97 24.59
N ARG A 80 -18.61 12.20 23.68
CA ARG A 80 -18.69 10.73 23.69
C ARG A 80 -17.68 10.15 24.68
N ASN A 81 -18.18 9.50 25.73
CA ASN A 81 -17.34 8.92 26.77
C ASN A 81 -16.50 7.74 26.27
N GLY A 82 -15.24 7.68 26.71
CA GLY A 82 -14.33 6.57 26.44
C GLY A 82 -13.79 6.51 25.00
N LEU A 83 -14.07 7.50 24.16
CA LEU A 83 -13.63 7.50 22.76
C LEU A 83 -12.10 7.55 22.65
N ALA A 84 -11.46 8.51 23.35
CA ALA A 84 -10.00 8.62 23.37
C ALA A 84 -9.32 7.36 23.92
N ALA A 85 -9.87 6.75 24.98
CA ALA A 85 -9.33 5.52 25.55
C ALA A 85 -9.36 4.35 24.56
N ARG A 86 -10.47 4.16 23.83
CA ARG A 86 -10.56 3.12 22.78
C ARG A 86 -9.57 3.38 21.65
N THR A 87 -9.49 4.62 21.18
CA THR A 87 -8.54 5.01 20.13
C THR A 87 -7.09 4.81 20.58
N ALA A 88 -6.76 5.12 21.84
CA ALA A 88 -5.43 4.90 22.39
C ALA A 88 -5.06 3.41 22.45
N SER A 89 -6.00 2.54 22.81
CA SER A 89 -5.78 1.09 22.78
C SER A 89 -5.51 0.59 21.36
N GLU A 90 -6.30 1.00 20.37
CA GLU A 90 -6.09 0.62 18.97
C GLU A 90 -4.73 1.14 18.43
N LEU A 91 -4.32 2.35 18.81
CA LEU A 91 -3.00 2.89 18.45
C LEU A 91 -1.88 2.08 19.11
N ARG A 92 -2.04 1.65 20.35
CA ARG A 92 -1.07 0.80 21.04
C ARG A 92 -0.91 -0.55 20.35
N GLU A 93 -2.02 -1.17 19.93
CA GLU A 93 -1.99 -2.42 19.15
C GLU A 93 -1.28 -2.25 17.80
N ARG A 94 -1.34 -1.05 17.22
CA ARG A 94 -0.62 -0.68 15.99
C ARG A 94 0.84 -0.29 16.25
N GLY A 95 1.33 -0.46 17.47
CA GLY A 95 2.71 -0.26 17.86
C GLY A 95 3.08 1.18 18.20
N TYR A 96 2.12 2.08 18.41
CA TYR A 96 2.42 3.45 18.87
C TYR A 96 2.69 3.49 20.38
N THR A 97 3.58 4.39 20.78
CA THR A 97 3.76 4.72 22.20
C THR A 97 2.68 5.71 22.61
N ILE A 98 1.83 5.35 23.58
CA ILE A 98 0.77 6.24 24.07
C ILE A 98 1.30 7.10 25.22
N GLY A 99 1.11 8.41 25.11
CA GLY A 99 1.32 9.39 26.17
C GLY A 99 0.05 9.60 26.98
N ASP A 100 -0.47 10.84 26.96
CA ASP A 100 -1.67 11.21 27.69
C ASP A 100 -2.96 10.79 26.97
N VAL A 101 -3.99 10.47 27.75
CA VAL A 101 -5.33 10.12 27.24
C VAL A 101 -6.38 10.84 28.08
N SER A 102 -6.95 11.90 27.54
CA SER A 102 -7.89 12.77 28.28
C SER A 102 -8.86 13.51 27.35
N ASN A 103 -9.69 14.40 27.89
CA ASN A 103 -10.47 15.32 27.07
C ASN A 103 -9.56 16.45 26.55
N ASP A 104 -9.91 17.04 25.40
CA ASP A 104 -9.10 18.11 24.80
C ASP A 104 -8.98 19.31 25.76
N PRO A 105 -7.79 19.66 26.26
CA PRO A 105 -7.61 20.76 27.20
C PRO A 105 -7.93 22.14 26.60
N LEU A 106 -8.08 22.23 25.27
CA LEU A 106 -8.48 23.46 24.60
C LEU A 106 -10.01 23.65 24.54
N ASP A 107 -10.80 22.64 24.92
CA ASP A 107 -12.28 22.65 24.85
C ASP A 107 -12.82 23.14 23.49
N ARG A 108 -12.07 22.90 22.42
CA ARG A 108 -12.42 23.32 21.06
C ARG A 108 -13.15 22.21 20.31
N VAL A 109 -14.16 22.60 19.56
CA VAL A 109 -14.91 21.66 18.70
C VAL A 109 -14.09 21.32 17.46
N VAL A 110 -13.78 20.04 17.30
CA VAL A 110 -13.22 19.48 16.06
C VAL A 110 -14.37 18.92 15.23
N ALA A 111 -14.83 19.68 14.24
CA ALA A 111 -15.96 19.30 13.39
C ALA A 111 -15.64 18.13 12.41
N GLY A 112 -14.36 17.93 12.12
CA GLY A 112 -13.85 16.81 11.32
C GLY A 112 -13.82 15.49 12.10
N PRO A 113 -13.26 14.42 11.49
CA PRO A 113 -13.04 13.16 12.20
C PRO A 113 -11.88 13.29 13.21
N ALA A 114 -10.81 14.01 12.88
CA ALA A 114 -9.71 14.24 13.80
C ALA A 114 -8.94 15.52 13.44
N GLU A 115 -8.19 16.03 14.41
CA GLU A 115 -7.18 17.07 14.23
C GLU A 115 -5.86 16.54 14.80
N VAL A 116 -4.79 16.57 14.01
CA VAL A 116 -3.45 16.17 14.45
C VAL A 116 -2.65 17.41 14.77
N ARG A 117 -2.23 17.57 16.03
CA ARG A 117 -1.45 18.73 16.50
C ARG A 117 0.00 18.34 16.73
N PHE A 118 0.92 19.14 16.22
CA PHE A 118 2.35 18.82 16.31
C PHE A 118 3.23 20.07 16.24
N GLY A 119 4.37 20.01 16.93
CA GLY A 119 5.45 20.98 16.77
C GLY A 119 6.41 20.64 15.64
N PRO A 120 7.40 21.50 15.36
CA PRO A 120 8.39 21.26 14.30
C PRO A 120 9.14 19.92 14.46
N ALA A 121 9.47 19.53 15.69
CA ALA A 121 10.15 18.26 15.99
C ALA A 121 9.25 17.02 15.80
N GLY A 122 7.93 17.18 15.84
CA GLY A 122 6.94 16.12 15.68
C GLY A 122 6.38 16.00 14.25
N ALA A 123 6.75 16.90 13.33
CA ALA A 123 6.14 16.98 12.01
C ALA A 123 6.26 15.68 11.19
N SER A 124 7.43 15.03 11.22
CA SER A 124 7.64 13.75 10.53
C SER A 124 6.81 12.61 11.14
N ARG A 125 6.61 12.62 12.46
CA ARG A 125 5.79 11.65 13.18
C ARG A 125 4.30 11.85 12.93
N ALA A 126 3.87 13.10 12.81
CA ALA A 126 2.48 13.44 12.50
C ALA A 126 2.02 12.85 11.17
N GLN A 127 2.92 12.73 10.18
CA GLN A 127 2.61 12.09 8.89
C GLN A 127 2.19 10.62 9.01
N LEU A 128 2.60 9.94 10.08
CA LEU A 128 2.14 8.57 10.36
C LEU A 128 0.72 8.55 10.91
N LEU A 129 0.27 9.61 11.61
CA LEU A 129 -1.03 9.66 12.29
C LEU A 129 -2.14 10.27 11.43
N ILE A 130 -1.82 11.27 10.60
CA ILE A 130 -2.78 11.96 9.72
C ILE A 130 -3.67 10.99 8.93
N PRO A 131 -3.12 9.96 8.25
CA PRO A 131 -3.97 9.02 7.52
C PRO A 131 -4.85 8.16 8.45
N LEU A 132 -4.41 7.90 9.69
CA LEU A 132 -5.16 7.10 10.68
C LEU A 132 -6.38 7.83 11.22
N GLY A 133 -6.36 9.16 11.28
CA GLY A 133 -7.52 9.97 11.68
C GLY A 133 -8.68 9.92 10.67
N GLY A 134 -8.44 9.40 9.46
CA GLY A 134 -9.43 9.26 8.40
C GLY A 134 -9.52 10.47 7.46
N LYS A 135 -10.39 10.35 6.45
CA LYS A 135 -10.59 11.39 5.43
C LYS A 135 -11.15 12.66 6.04
N GLY A 136 -10.46 13.77 5.84
CA GLY A 136 -10.82 15.07 6.42
C GLY A 136 -10.16 15.36 7.76
N THR A 137 -9.16 14.56 8.17
CA THR A 137 -8.28 14.90 9.30
C THR A 137 -7.56 16.22 9.03
N THR A 138 -7.69 17.17 9.95
CA THR A 138 -7.00 18.46 9.88
C THR A 138 -5.62 18.36 10.54
N GLN A 139 -4.71 19.24 10.12
CA GLN A 139 -3.38 19.35 10.68
C GLN A 139 -3.23 20.71 11.33
N LEU A 140 -2.73 20.73 12.56
CA LEU A 140 -2.44 21.96 13.28
C LEU A 140 -0.96 21.96 13.71
N ALA A 141 -0.16 22.73 12.99
CA ALA A 141 1.21 23.00 13.39
C ALA A 141 1.21 24.01 14.54
N ASP A 142 1.83 23.64 15.66
CA ASP A 142 2.03 24.52 16.81
C ASP A 142 3.53 24.80 17.03
N LYS A 143 3.83 25.57 18.08
CA LYS A 143 5.20 26.02 18.40
C LYS A 143 5.88 25.17 19.49
N ARG A 144 5.33 24.01 19.85
CA ARG A 144 5.93 23.16 20.88
C ARG A 144 7.28 22.61 20.41
N LYS A 145 8.21 22.44 21.34
CA LYS A 145 9.56 21.92 21.05
C LYS A 145 9.66 20.40 21.14
N THR A 146 8.61 19.74 21.65
CA THR A 146 8.58 18.29 21.82
C THR A 146 8.26 17.58 20.50
N ALA A 147 8.71 16.33 20.37
CA ALA A 147 8.39 15.46 19.24
C ALA A 147 7.06 14.68 19.45
N VAL A 148 6.34 14.97 20.54
CA VAL A 148 5.05 14.35 20.86
C VAL A 148 3.97 14.92 19.95
N VAL A 149 3.13 14.04 19.41
CA VAL A 149 2.03 14.39 18.53
C VAL A 149 0.71 14.18 19.27
N ASP A 150 -0.23 15.09 19.12
CA ASP A 150 -1.56 14.92 19.67
C ASP A 150 -2.53 14.48 18.56
N LEU A 151 -3.29 13.42 18.82
CA LEU A 151 -4.45 13.03 18.04
C LEU A 151 -5.70 13.50 18.77
N VAL A 152 -6.35 14.54 18.25
CA VAL A 152 -7.59 15.07 18.79
C VAL A 152 -8.76 14.50 18.01
N VAL A 153 -9.56 13.68 18.67
CA VAL A 153 -10.68 12.97 18.08
C VAL A 153 -11.91 13.87 18.02
N GLY A 154 -12.45 14.03 16.82
CA GLY A 154 -13.53 14.98 16.52
C GLY A 154 -14.91 14.34 16.35
N ALA A 155 -15.90 15.19 16.07
CA ALA A 155 -17.32 14.83 16.03
C ALA A 155 -17.66 13.75 15.00
N LYS A 156 -16.93 13.70 13.87
CA LYS A 156 -17.15 12.73 12.80
C LYS A 156 -16.30 11.46 12.94
N PHE A 157 -15.57 11.31 14.05
CA PHE A 157 -14.73 10.13 14.25
C PHE A 157 -15.56 8.90 14.55
N THR A 158 -15.26 7.80 13.86
CA THR A 158 -15.90 6.51 14.12
C THR A 158 -14.87 5.52 14.61
N THR A 159 -13.81 5.30 13.84
CA THR A 159 -12.71 4.37 14.10
C THR A 159 -11.45 4.87 13.40
N LEU A 160 -10.30 4.35 13.81
CA LEU A 160 -9.04 4.60 13.10
C LEU A 160 -9.10 3.99 11.69
N ALA A 161 -8.73 4.78 10.69
CA ALA A 161 -8.59 4.29 9.34
C ALA A 161 -7.53 3.16 9.26
N PRO A 162 -7.58 2.29 8.25
CA PRO A 162 -6.60 1.22 8.08
C PRO A 162 -5.17 1.75 8.09
N THR A 163 -4.25 0.98 8.66
CA THR A 163 -2.82 1.33 8.64
C THR A 163 -2.36 1.47 7.18
N PRO A 164 -1.73 2.60 6.82
CA PRO A 164 -1.23 2.80 5.47
C PRO A 164 -0.29 1.67 5.06
N LYS A 165 -0.48 1.13 3.85
CA LYS A 165 0.43 0.13 3.31
C LYS A 165 1.75 0.81 2.97
N ALA A 166 2.86 0.27 3.47
CA ALA A 166 4.18 0.77 3.09
C ALA A 166 4.38 0.63 1.57
N THR A 167 4.76 1.72 0.91
CA THR A 167 4.96 1.79 -0.54
C THR A 167 6.38 1.42 -0.98
N GLY A 168 7.10 0.65 -0.17
CA GLY A 168 8.46 0.21 -0.48
C GLY A 168 8.86 -1.02 0.33
N GLN A 169 10.09 -1.48 0.09
CA GLN A 169 10.69 -2.56 0.86
C GLN A 169 10.72 -2.19 2.35
N PRO A 170 10.39 -3.14 3.25
CA PRO A 170 10.45 -2.90 4.69
C PRO A 170 11.87 -2.50 5.11
N MET A 171 11.99 -1.75 6.20
CA MET A 171 13.29 -1.58 6.84
C MET A 171 13.72 -2.90 7.46
N CYS A 172 15.00 -3.23 7.33
CA CYS A 172 15.58 -4.33 8.08
C CYS A 172 15.42 -4.05 9.58
N PRO A 173 15.31 -5.09 10.44
CA PRO A 173 15.22 -4.89 11.88
C PRO A 173 16.43 -4.10 12.39
N SER A 174 16.21 -3.32 13.46
CA SER A 174 17.30 -2.60 14.13
C SER A 174 18.43 -3.57 14.48
N PRO A 175 19.71 -3.24 14.20
CA PRO A 175 20.81 -4.08 14.63
C PRO A 175 20.76 -4.22 16.16
N SER A 176 20.52 -5.44 16.64
CA SER A 176 20.42 -5.71 18.07
C SER A 176 21.78 -5.46 18.73
N PRO A 177 21.89 -4.59 19.75
CA PRO A 177 23.09 -4.48 20.55
C PRO A 177 23.09 -5.62 21.58
N SER A 178 23.31 -6.85 21.14
CA SER A 178 23.59 -7.96 22.06
C SER A 178 25.03 -8.41 21.86
N PRO A 179 25.95 -8.06 22.78
CA PRO A 179 27.16 -8.84 22.92
C PRO A 179 26.74 -10.21 23.46
N SER A 180 26.76 -11.23 22.60
CA SER A 180 26.83 -12.63 23.04
C SER A 180 28.16 -12.85 23.76
N ALA A 181 28.27 -12.37 24.99
CA ALA A 181 29.25 -12.87 25.94
C ALA A 181 28.62 -14.09 26.62
N SER A 182 28.78 -15.26 26.00
CA SER A 182 28.72 -16.53 26.70
C SER A 182 29.68 -17.52 26.06
N ALA A 183 30.73 -17.79 26.83
CA ALA A 183 31.52 -19.01 26.89
C ALA A 183 32.30 -19.47 25.64
N SER A 184 33.62 -19.25 25.68
CA SER A 184 34.56 -20.35 25.51
C SER A 184 35.57 -20.30 26.65
N ALA A 185 35.41 -21.25 27.57
CA ALA A 185 36.48 -21.68 28.45
C ALA A 185 37.66 -22.16 27.60
N SER A 186 38.88 -21.74 27.93
CA SER A 186 40.07 -22.50 27.58
C SER A 186 41.00 -22.52 28.79
N ALA A 187 41.41 -23.73 29.11
CA ALA A 187 42.22 -24.14 30.23
C ALA A 187 43.63 -23.54 30.22
N SER A 188 44.23 -23.37 31.41
CA SER A 188 45.68 -23.55 31.70
C SER A 188 46.08 -22.82 32.99
N ALA A 189 46.19 -23.56 34.10
CA ALA A 189 47.21 -23.32 35.13
C ALA A 189 47.20 -24.46 36.16
N GLY A 190 48.30 -25.22 36.24
CA GLY A 190 48.56 -26.21 37.30
C GLY A 190 49.12 -27.51 36.77
#